data_AF-A0A0R0EA76-F1
#
_entry.id   AF-A0A0R0EA76-F1
#
_cell.length_a   1.000
_cell.length_b   1.000
_cell.length_c   1.000
_cell.angle_alpha   90.00
_cell.angle_beta   90.00
_cell.angle_gamma   90.00
#
_symmetry.space_group_name_H-M   'P 1'
#
loop_
_entity.id
_entity.type
_entity.pdbx_description
1 polymer ?
#
loop_
_entity_poly.entity_id
_entity_poly.type
_entity_poly.pdbx_seq_one_letter_code
_entity_poly.pdbx_strand_id
1 'polypeptide(L)'
;MDAELSQIKILLWVILGLQLLFVVSNILCRILGCGEQEKTSFRDLMDQGKIQEVLDLTKKRLETHPRDVDALYFRTKALIASGLTESARRHISQLMIAEPSLISVCKDWLEALDAEQAGDS
;
A
#
# COMPACT_ATOMS: atom_id res chain seq x y z
N MET A 1 53.32 26.36 -9.19
CA MET A 1 52.02 27.07 -9.27
C MET A 1 51.08 26.42 -10.28
N ASP A 2 51.56 26.02 -11.47
CA ASP A 2 50.70 25.44 -12.52
C ASP A 2 50.15 24.03 -12.20
N ALA A 3 50.92 23.21 -11.48
CA ALA A 3 50.50 21.87 -11.08
C ALA A 3 49.29 21.88 -10.12
N GLU A 4 49.27 22.80 -9.15
CA GLU A 4 48.17 22.94 -8.19
C GLU A 4 46.92 23.52 -8.85
N LEU A 5 47.09 24.46 -9.78
CA LEU A 5 45.99 24.99 -10.59
C LEU A 5 45.34 23.91 -11.46
N SER A 6 46.15 23.01 -12.03
CA SER A 6 45.66 21.88 -12.82
C SER A 6 44.89 20.86 -11.97
N GLN A 7 45.39 20.56 -10.76
CA GLN A 7 44.70 19.67 -9.81
C GLN A 7 43.34 20.22 -9.36
N ILE A 8 43.25 21.52 -9.07
CA ILE A 8 41.99 22.17 -8.68
C ILE A 8 40.96 22.08 -9.83
N LYS A 9 41.40 22.30 -11.08
CA LYS A 9 40.51 22.18 -12.25
C LYS A 9 39.98 20.76 -12.41
N ILE A 10 40.83 19.75 -12.26
CA ILE A 10 40.42 18.34 -12.36
C ILE A 10 39.40 18.01 -11.25
N LEU A 11 39.68 18.41 -10.01
CA LEU A 11 38.76 18.19 -8.88
C LEU A 11 37.40 18.84 -9.14
N LEU A 12 37.38 20.05 -9.68
CA LEU A 12 36.16 20.78 -10.00
C LEU A 12 35.34 20.07 -11.08
N TRP A 13 35.98 19.57 -12.15
CA TRP A 13 35.30 18.78 -13.19
C TRP A 13 34.73 17.47 -12.65
N VAL A 14 35.44 16.80 -11.73
CA VAL A 14 34.96 15.57 -11.08
C VAL A 14 33.71 15.85 -10.23
N ILE A 15 33.73 16.92 -9.42
CA ILE A 15 32.58 17.31 -8.58
C ILE A 15 31.37 17.68 -9.44
N LEU A 16 31.58 18.48 -10.50
CA LEU A 16 30.52 18.93 -11.39
C LEU A 16 29.92 17.75 -12.18
N GLY A 17 30.77 16.81 -12.61
CA GLY A 17 30.33 15.55 -13.23
C GLY A 17 29.51 14.67 -12.28
N LEU A 18 29.93 14.55 -11.02
CA LEU A 18 29.19 13.80 -10.00
C LEU A 18 27.82 14.44 -9.69
N GLN A 19 27.76 15.77 -9.59
CA GLN A 19 26.52 16.50 -9.38
C GLN A 19 25.55 16.32 -10.56
N LEU A 20 26.04 16.40 -11.80
CA LEU A 20 25.24 16.14 -12.99
C LEU A 20 24.72 14.71 -13.04
N LEU A 21 25.56 13.73 -12.70
CA LEU A 21 25.14 12.32 -12.64
C LEU A 21 24.03 12.11 -11.60
N PHE A 22 24.13 12.74 -10.43
CA PHE A 22 23.10 12.65 -9.39
C PHE A 22 21.78 13.29 -9.81
N VAL A 23 21.83 14.44 -10.49
CA VAL A 23 20.65 15.12 -11.04
C VAL A 23 20.01 14.28 -12.14
N VAL A 24 20.81 13.77 -13.09
CA VAL A 24 20.33 12.91 -14.18
C VAL A 24 19.75 11.62 -13.62
N SER A 25 20.37 11.00 -12.62
CA SER A 25 19.85 9.81 -11.94
C SER A 25 18.49 10.07 -11.29
N ASN A 26 18.33 11.17 -10.54
CA ASN A 26 17.03 11.53 -9.94
C ASN A 26 15.97 11.86 -11.00
N ILE A 27 16.35 12.55 -12.08
CA ILE A 27 15.45 12.85 -13.19
C ILE A 27 15.05 11.56 -13.93
N LEU A 28 15.99 10.65 -14.17
CA LEU A 28 15.71 9.33 -14.74
C LEU A 28 14.79 8.52 -13.83
N CYS A 29 15.04 8.48 -12.52
CA CYS A 29 14.15 7.81 -11.57
C CYS A 29 12.73 8.39 -11.59
N ARG A 30 12.61 9.72 -11.79
CA ARG A 30 11.32 10.41 -11.90
C ARG A 30 10.61 10.12 -13.24
N ILE A 31 11.34 10.04 -14.35
CA ILE A 31 10.78 9.79 -15.68
C ILE A 31 10.47 8.30 -15.90
N LEU A 32 11.37 7.42 -15.47
CA LEU A 32 11.24 5.96 -15.60
C LEU A 32 10.34 5.35 -14.52
N GLY A 33 9.69 6.18 -13.69
CA GLY A 33 8.65 5.71 -12.79
C GLY A 33 9.15 4.70 -11.75
N CYS A 34 10.36 4.87 -11.21
CA CYS A 34 10.85 4.05 -10.08
C CYS A 34 10.05 4.23 -8.77
N GLY A 35 8.90 4.91 -8.83
CA GLY A 35 7.95 5.07 -7.75
C GLY A 35 6.49 5.05 -8.22
N GLU A 36 6.20 4.51 -9.42
CA GLU A 36 4.83 4.26 -9.83
C GLU A 36 4.32 3.00 -9.11
N GLN A 37 4.06 3.18 -7.82
CA GLN A 37 3.29 2.24 -7.03
C GLN A 37 1.88 2.28 -7.62
N GLU A 38 1.59 1.27 -8.45
CA GLU A 38 0.34 1.04 -9.17
C GLU A 38 -0.85 1.43 -8.28
N LYS A 39 -1.31 2.65 -8.49
CA LYS A 39 -2.22 3.38 -7.59
C LYS A 39 -3.66 3.04 -7.94
N THR A 40 -3.92 1.76 -8.23
CA THR A 40 -5.30 1.26 -8.27
C THR A 40 -5.75 1.21 -6.82
N SER A 41 -6.17 2.36 -6.32
CA SER A 41 -6.60 2.57 -4.95
C SER A 41 -7.72 1.57 -4.68
N PHE A 42 -7.54 0.70 -3.67
CA PHE A 42 -8.59 -0.25 -3.25
C PHE A 42 -9.94 0.46 -3.04
N ARG A 43 -9.87 1.72 -2.60
CA ARG A 43 -11.01 2.62 -2.45
C ARG A 43 -11.69 2.91 -3.79
N ASP A 44 -10.94 3.21 -4.84
CA ASP A 44 -11.50 3.51 -6.16
C ASP A 44 -12.22 2.29 -6.75
N LEU A 45 -11.66 1.09 -6.55
CA LEU A 45 -12.30 -0.16 -6.96
C LEU A 45 -13.57 -0.46 -6.12
N MET A 46 -13.53 -0.20 -4.82
CA MET A 46 -14.72 -0.30 -3.96
C MET A 46 -15.80 0.70 -4.36
N ASP A 47 -15.43 1.94 -4.68
CA ASP A 47 -16.36 3.01 -5.10
C ASP A 47 -16.98 2.68 -6.48
N GLN A 48 -16.25 1.96 -7.34
CA GLN A 48 -16.76 1.41 -8.60
C GLN A 48 -17.59 0.14 -8.42
N GLY A 49 -17.74 -0.38 -7.19
CA GLY A 49 -18.48 -1.61 -6.90
C GLY A 49 -17.78 -2.89 -7.38
N LYS A 50 -16.49 -2.82 -7.74
CA LYS A 50 -15.71 -3.95 -8.26
C LYS A 50 -15.17 -4.83 -7.12
N ILE A 51 -16.08 -5.41 -6.35
CA ILE A 51 -15.76 -6.15 -5.11
C ILE A 51 -14.82 -7.34 -5.38
N GLN A 52 -15.01 -8.07 -6.48
CA GLN A 52 -14.16 -9.21 -6.83
C GLN A 52 -12.72 -8.79 -7.17
N GLU A 53 -12.54 -7.69 -7.92
CA GLU A 53 -11.21 -7.16 -8.21
C GLU A 53 -10.48 -6.75 -6.91
N VAL A 54 -11.21 -6.16 -5.94
CA VAL A 54 -10.65 -5.83 -4.62
C VAL A 54 -10.20 -7.08 -3.88
N LEU A 55 -11.01 -8.15 -3.88
CA LEU A 55 -10.65 -9.42 -3.23
C LEU A 55 -9.40 -10.05 -3.84
N ASP A 56 -9.26 -10.02 -5.16
CA ASP A 56 -8.08 -10.57 -5.84
C ASP A 56 -6.82 -9.73 -5.61
N LEU A 57 -6.94 -8.40 -5.70
CA LEU A 57 -5.81 -7.49 -5.53
C LEU A 57 -5.32 -7.48 -4.09
N THR A 58 -6.24 -7.44 -3.12
CA THR A 58 -5.90 -7.54 -1.69
C THR A 58 -5.29 -8.90 -1.35
N LYS A 59 -5.74 -10.01 -1.95
CA LYS A 59 -5.14 -11.33 -1.74
C LYS A 59 -3.67 -11.33 -2.16
N LYS A 60 -3.37 -10.88 -3.38
CA LYS A 60 -1.97 -10.77 -3.88
C LYS A 60 -1.13 -9.86 -3.00
N ARG A 61 -1.72 -8.77 -2.50
CA ARG A 61 -1.05 -7.84 -1.59
C ARG A 61 -0.69 -8.53 -0.26
N LEU A 62 -1.61 -9.31 0.31
CA LEU A 62 -1.37 -10.04 1.55
C LEU A 62 -0.40 -11.22 1.40
N GLU A 63 -0.30 -11.81 0.20
CA GLU A 63 0.72 -12.84 -0.08
C GLU A 63 2.16 -12.27 -0.01
N THR A 64 2.34 -11.02 -0.43
CA THR A 64 3.65 -10.34 -0.37
C THR A 64 3.86 -9.56 0.93
N HIS A 65 2.79 -9.00 1.50
CA HIS A 65 2.78 -8.18 2.70
C HIS A 65 1.67 -8.66 3.65
N PRO A 66 1.92 -9.72 4.44
CA PRO A 66 0.87 -10.37 5.25
C PRO A 66 0.23 -9.51 6.35
N ARG A 67 0.84 -8.36 6.67
CA ARG A 67 0.37 -7.40 7.69
C ARG A 67 0.06 -6.03 7.11
N ASP A 68 -0.17 -5.94 5.80
CA ASP A 68 -0.59 -4.70 5.16
C ASP A 68 -1.99 -4.32 5.66
N VAL A 69 -2.06 -3.26 6.48
CA VAL A 69 -3.28 -2.79 7.14
C VAL A 69 -4.33 -2.36 6.12
N ASP A 70 -3.93 -1.67 5.05
CA ASP A 70 -4.85 -1.24 4.00
C ASP A 70 -5.44 -2.44 3.28
N ALA A 71 -4.60 -3.41 2.90
CA ALA A 71 -5.05 -4.63 2.24
C ALA A 71 -6.02 -5.44 3.12
N LEU A 72 -5.72 -5.57 4.42
CA LEU A 72 -6.61 -6.24 5.39
C LEU A 72 -7.93 -5.48 5.55
N TYR A 73 -7.90 -4.15 5.64
CA TYR A 73 -9.09 -3.30 5.79
C TYR A 73 -10.01 -3.41 4.59
N PHE A 74 -9.49 -3.18 3.38
CA PHE A 74 -10.30 -3.22 2.15
C PHE A 74 -10.77 -4.63 1.81
N ARG A 75 -9.97 -5.66 2.09
CA ARG A 75 -10.38 -7.05 1.94
C ARG A 75 -11.55 -7.39 2.86
N THR A 76 -11.46 -6.99 4.13
CA THR A 76 -12.53 -7.21 5.10
C THR A 76 -13.82 -6.53 4.65
N LYS A 77 -13.74 -5.25 4.23
CA LYS A 77 -14.90 -4.52 3.72
C LYS A 77 -15.52 -5.19 2.48
N ALA A 78 -14.68 -5.68 1.56
CA ALA A 78 -15.12 -6.40 0.37
C ALA A 78 -15.77 -7.76 0.71
N LEU A 79 -15.25 -8.47 1.72
CA LEU A 79 -15.81 -9.74 2.20
C LEU A 79 -17.20 -9.54 2.85
N ILE A 80 -17.36 -8.50 3.65
CA ILE A 80 -18.66 -8.11 4.24
C ILE A 80 -19.65 -7.79 3.11
N ALA A 81 -19.26 -6.96 2.15
CA ALA A 81 -20.11 -6.63 0.99
C ALA A 81 -20.46 -7.85 0.11
N SER A 82 -19.64 -8.90 0.13
CA SER A 82 -19.90 -10.16 -0.60
C SER A 82 -20.73 -11.16 0.20
N GLY A 83 -21.12 -10.86 1.45
CA GLY A 83 -21.84 -11.79 2.33
C GLY A 83 -20.97 -12.94 2.88
N LEU A 84 -19.64 -12.86 2.72
CA LEU A 84 -18.71 -13.91 3.19
C LEU A 84 -18.32 -13.67 4.65
N THR A 85 -19.31 -13.71 5.54
CA THR A 85 -19.22 -13.32 6.95
C THR A 85 -18.13 -14.08 7.74
N GLU A 86 -18.04 -15.40 7.58
CA GLU A 86 -17.02 -16.24 8.25
C GLU A 86 -15.58 -15.90 7.83
N SER A 87 -15.39 -15.58 6.55
CA SER A 87 -14.10 -15.13 6.04
C SER A 87 -13.78 -13.71 6.53
N ALA A 88 -14.77 -12.83 6.62
CA ALA A 88 -14.62 -11.48 7.14
C ALA A 88 -14.19 -11.50 8.61
N ARG A 89 -14.85 -12.28 9.48
CA ARG A 89 -14.49 -12.41 10.91
C ARG A 89 -13.02 -12.75 11.13
N ARG A 90 -12.49 -13.72 10.36
CA ARG A 90 -11.06 -14.10 10.43
C ARG A 90 -10.13 -12.95 10.06
N HIS A 91 -10.46 -12.18 9.04
CA HIS A 91 -9.65 -11.02 8.63
C HIS A 91 -9.78 -9.85 9.60
N ILE A 92 -10.95 -9.66 10.23
CA ILE A 92 -11.14 -8.67 11.30
C ILE A 92 -10.19 -8.97 12.47
N SER A 93 -10.10 -10.23 12.92
CA SER A 93 -9.16 -10.60 13.98
C SER A 93 -7.71 -10.30 13.61
N GLN A 94 -7.31 -10.53 12.36
CA GLN A 94 -5.97 -10.19 11.88
C GLN A 94 -5.74 -8.68 11.83
N LEU A 95 -6.73 -7.91 11.40
CA LEU A 95 -6.68 -6.45 11.35
C LEU A 95 -6.53 -5.83 12.74
N MET A 96 -7.25 -6.36 13.74
CA MET A 96 -7.12 -5.91 15.14
C MET A 96 -5.72 -6.15 15.72
N ILE A 97 -5.04 -7.22 15.31
CA ILE A 97 -3.67 -7.53 15.75
C ILE A 97 -2.67 -6.63 15.01
N ALA A 98 -2.89 -6.38 13.72
CA ALA A 98 -1.99 -5.57 12.90
C ALA A 98 -2.05 -4.09 13.29
N GLU A 99 -3.26 -3.56 13.54
CA GLU A 99 -3.48 -2.15 13.83
C GLU A 99 -4.49 -2.00 14.99
N PRO A 100 -3.98 -1.88 16.24
CA PRO A 100 -4.84 -1.74 17.42
C PRO A 100 -5.72 -0.49 17.43
N SER A 101 -5.37 0.55 16.68
CA SER A 101 -6.19 1.77 16.58
C SER A 101 -7.55 1.52 15.90
N LEU A 102 -7.64 0.47 15.07
CA LEU A 102 -8.86 0.09 14.35
C LEU A 102 -9.74 -0.89 15.14
N ILE A 103 -9.40 -1.22 16.39
CA ILE A 103 -10.16 -2.18 17.22
C ILE A 103 -11.62 -1.76 17.42
N SER A 104 -11.91 -0.47 17.58
CA SER A 104 -13.29 0.02 17.71
C SER A 104 -14.10 -0.29 16.45
N VAL A 105 -13.59 0.11 15.28
CA VAL A 105 -14.22 -0.15 13.98
C VAL A 105 -14.40 -1.65 13.73
N CYS A 106 -13.39 -2.45 14.09
CA CYS A 106 -13.45 -3.91 13.99
C CYS A 106 -14.55 -4.52 14.85
N LYS A 107 -14.76 -4.00 16.07
CA LYS A 107 -15.85 -4.43 16.95
C LYS A 107 -17.21 -4.07 16.36
N ASP A 108 -17.36 -2.83 15.86
CA ASP A 108 -18.60 -2.39 15.22
C ASP A 108 -18.97 -3.30 14.03
N TRP A 109 -17.97 -3.72 13.24
CA TRP A 109 -18.18 -4.67 12.15
C TRP A 109 -18.57 -6.07 12.63
N LEU A 110 -17.96 -6.57 13.71
CA LEU A 110 -18.34 -7.88 14.28
C LEU A 110 -19.76 -7.85 14.82
N GLU A 111 -20.13 -6.80 15.54
CA GLU A 111 -21.48 -6.62 16.07
C GLU A 111 -22.52 -6.54 14.94
N ALA A 112 -22.22 -5.81 13.87
CA ALA A 112 -23.09 -5.76 12.68
C ALA A 112 -23.28 -7.15 12.05
N LEU A 113 -22.19 -7.93 11.92
CA LEU A 113 -22.24 -9.29 11.40
C LEU A 113 -23.03 -10.24 12.30
N ASP A 114 -22.91 -10.11 13.62
CA ASP A 114 -23.70 -10.89 14.60
C ASP A 114 -25.20 -10.57 14.51
N ALA A 115 -25.55 -9.29 14.32
CA ALA A 115 -26.93 -8.85 14.19
C ALA A 115 -27.61 -9.36 12.91
N GLU A 116 -26.90 -9.36 11.77
CA GLU A 116 -27.41 -9.94 10.51
C GLU A 116 -27.68 -11.44 10.64
N GLN A 117 -26.81 -12.17 11.36
CA GLN A 117 -26.94 -13.61 11.56
C GLN A 117 -28.12 -13.97 12.49
N ALA A 118 -28.44 -13.10 13.45
CA ALA A 118 -29.57 -13.29 14.38
C ALA A 118 -30.94 -12.94 13.75
N GLY A 119 -30.97 -12.15 12.68
CA GLY A 119 -32.21 -11.78 11.97
C GLY A 119 -32.66 -12.79 10.90
N ASP A 120 -31.81 -13.73 10.51
CA ASP A 120 -32.07 -14.76 9.48
C ASP A 120 -32.44 -16.14 10.11
N SER A 121 -32.76 -16.16 11.42
CA SER A 121 -33.23 -17.33 12.19
C SER A 121 -34.69 -17.18 12.60
#